data_AF-A0A259CX24-F1
#
_entry.id   AF-A0A259CX24-F1
#
_cell.length_a   1.000
_cell.length_b   1.000
_cell.length_c   1.000
_cell.angle_alpha   90.00
_cell.angle_beta   90.00
_cell.angle_gamma   90.00
#
_symmetry.space_group_name_H-M   'P 1'
#
loop_
_entity.id
_entity.type
_entity.pdbx_description
1 polymer ?
#
loop_
_entity_poly.entity_id
_entity_poly.type
_entity_poly.pdbx_seq_one_letter_code
_entity_poly.pdbx_strand_id
1 'polypeptide(L)'
;MNSLMAMVGGTLAAWVIGRNDPGFTYNGPLAGLVAVCAGSDLMHPLGALVVGLIAGGLFVYMFTLVQNRWKIDDVLGVWPLHGLCGLWGGLAAGIFGSKVLGGMGGVSFMGQFIGSFIGVGIALVGGILVYGLLKAFLGIRMSHEEEYDGADLSIHRISATPDREPNW
;
A
#
# COMPACT_ATOMS: atom_id res chain seq x y z
N MET A 1 1.98 3.04 -20.85
CA MET A 1 2.26 4.49 -20.63
C MET A 1 1.79 4.94 -19.26
N ASN A 2 0.50 4.84 -18.93
CA ASN A 2 -0.08 5.34 -17.69
C ASN A 2 0.58 4.79 -16.41
N SER A 3 0.86 3.49 -16.35
CA SER A 3 1.54 2.90 -15.19
C SER A 3 2.93 3.48 -14.95
N LEU A 4 3.70 3.72 -16.02
CA LEU A 4 5.02 4.36 -15.92
C LEU A 4 4.88 5.81 -15.42
N MET A 5 3.92 6.57 -15.94
CA MET A 5 3.69 7.95 -15.50
C MET A 5 3.29 8.01 -14.02
N ALA A 6 2.44 7.10 -13.57
CA ALA A 6 2.05 7.03 -12.16
C ALA A 6 3.22 6.63 -11.25
N MET A 7 4.05 5.67 -11.67
CA MET A 7 5.28 5.33 -10.95
C MET A 7 6.22 6.53 -10.84
N VAL A 8 6.44 7.27 -11.94
CA VAL A 8 7.26 8.50 -11.93
C VAL A 8 6.70 9.52 -10.96
N GLY A 9 5.39 9.76 -10.99
CA GLY A 9 4.73 10.69 -10.06
C GLY A 9 4.93 10.27 -8.61
N GLY A 10 4.72 8.98 -8.32
CA GLY A 10 4.92 8.41 -6.99
C GLY A 10 6.35 8.57 -6.49
N THR A 11 7.35 8.27 -7.34
CA THR A 11 8.77 8.48 -7.02
C THR A 11 9.07 9.94 -6.72
N LEU A 12 8.66 10.86 -7.58
CA LEU A 12 8.94 12.29 -7.41
C LEU A 12 8.34 12.84 -6.11
N ALA A 13 7.07 12.53 -5.82
CA ALA A 13 6.43 12.98 -4.60
C ALA A 13 7.06 12.37 -3.35
N ALA A 14 7.33 11.06 -3.35
CA ALA A 14 7.94 10.39 -2.21
C ALA A 14 9.37 10.86 -1.96
N TRP A 15 10.14 11.12 -3.02
CA TRP A 15 11.49 11.68 -2.91
C TRP A 15 11.50 13.07 -2.28
N VAL A 16 10.60 13.97 -2.72
CA VAL A 16 10.51 15.33 -2.16
C VAL A 16 10.00 15.30 -0.72
N ILE A 17 8.87 14.64 -0.48
CA ILE A 17 8.17 14.65 0.82
C ILE A 17 8.94 13.82 1.85
N GLY A 18 9.47 12.68 1.43
CA GLY A 18 10.33 11.81 2.22
C GLY A 18 11.77 12.31 2.37
N ARG A 19 12.09 13.51 1.85
CA ARG A 19 13.40 14.17 2.00
C ARG A 19 14.57 13.27 1.56
N ASN A 20 14.42 12.60 0.42
CA ASN A 20 15.41 11.67 -0.13
C ASN A 20 15.75 10.48 0.79
N ASP A 21 14.82 10.10 1.67
CA ASP A 21 14.92 8.82 2.38
C ASP A 21 14.83 7.66 1.37
N PRO A 22 15.78 6.71 1.38
CA PRO A 22 15.77 5.57 0.45
C PRO A 22 14.51 4.71 0.59
N GLY A 23 14.04 4.47 1.82
CA GLY A 23 12.83 3.71 2.09
C GLY A 23 11.61 4.32 1.40
N PHE A 24 11.42 5.64 1.54
CA PHE A 24 10.32 6.33 0.85
C PHE A 24 10.53 6.41 -0.66
N THR A 25 11.75 6.67 -1.12
CA THR A 25 12.04 6.85 -2.55
C THR A 25 11.78 5.58 -3.35
N TYR A 26 12.14 4.40 -2.82
CA TYR A 26 11.90 3.12 -3.50
C TYR A 26 10.45 2.63 -3.36
N ASN A 27 9.72 3.03 -2.32
CA ASN A 27 8.30 2.71 -2.18
C ASN A 27 7.36 3.69 -2.93
N GLY A 28 7.82 4.92 -3.22
CA GLY A 28 7.10 5.89 -4.04
C GLY A 28 6.55 5.35 -5.37
N PRO A 29 7.36 4.68 -6.22
CA PRO A 29 6.84 4.09 -7.46
C PRO A 29 5.81 2.99 -7.20
N LEU A 30 5.90 2.23 -6.11
CA LEU A 30 4.90 1.24 -5.73
C LEU A 30 3.57 1.92 -5.35
N ALA A 31 3.62 3.03 -4.61
CA ALA A 31 2.42 3.81 -4.26
C ALA A 31 1.70 4.31 -5.53
N GLY A 32 2.46 4.83 -6.50
CA GLY A 32 1.93 5.27 -7.79
C GLY A 32 1.36 4.11 -8.62
N LEU A 33 2.05 2.97 -8.64
CA LEU A 33 1.60 1.78 -9.36
C LEU A 33 0.31 1.20 -8.77
N VAL A 34 0.20 1.13 -7.44
CA VAL A 34 -1.03 0.71 -6.76
C VAL A 34 -2.19 1.64 -7.10
N ALA A 35 -1.97 2.96 -7.04
CA ALA A 35 -3.03 3.93 -7.27
C ALA A 35 -3.55 3.94 -8.73
N VAL A 36 -2.73 3.61 -9.72
CA VAL A 36 -3.18 3.63 -11.13
C VAL A 36 -3.94 2.37 -11.53
N CYS A 37 -3.88 1.28 -10.76
CA CYS A 37 -4.45 -0.02 -11.13
C CYS A 37 -5.93 0.06 -11.56
N ALA A 38 -6.75 0.83 -10.85
CA ALA A 38 -8.19 0.91 -11.10
C ALA A 38 -8.59 1.68 -12.36
N GLY A 39 -7.68 2.47 -12.95
CA GLY A 39 -7.99 3.29 -14.14
C GLY A 39 -6.84 3.40 -15.13
N SER A 40 -5.94 2.41 -15.14
CA SER A 40 -4.71 2.44 -15.96
C SER A 40 -4.99 2.46 -17.47
N ASP A 41 -6.14 1.94 -17.89
CA ASP A 41 -6.67 1.94 -19.25
C ASP A 41 -7.55 3.17 -19.55
N LEU A 42 -7.99 3.90 -18.53
CA LEU A 42 -8.95 4.99 -18.65
C LEU A 42 -8.32 6.38 -18.65
N MET A 43 -7.23 6.57 -17.90
CA MET A 43 -6.67 7.91 -17.65
C MET A 43 -5.84 8.43 -18.84
N HIS A 44 -5.75 9.75 -18.97
CA HIS A 44 -4.68 10.37 -19.76
C HIS A 44 -3.32 10.18 -19.05
N PRO A 45 -2.18 10.02 -19.75
CA PRO A 45 -0.86 9.86 -19.12
C PRO A 45 -0.48 10.95 -18.10
N LEU A 46 -0.86 12.20 -18.36
CA LEU A 46 -0.66 13.30 -17.39
C LEU A 46 -1.58 13.18 -16.17
N GLY A 47 -2.80 12.65 -16.34
CA GLY A 47 -3.68 12.33 -15.22
C GLY A 47 -3.07 11.23 -14.35
N ALA A 48 -2.56 10.17 -14.96
CA ALA A 48 -1.86 9.09 -14.25
C ALA A 48 -0.63 9.60 -13.46
N LEU A 49 0.13 10.56 -14.00
CA LEU A 49 1.22 11.23 -13.29
C LEU A 49 0.73 11.91 -12.00
N VAL A 50 -0.37 12.67 -12.09
CA VAL A 50 -0.96 13.37 -10.93
C VAL A 50 -1.48 12.38 -9.89
N VAL A 51 -2.11 11.28 -10.33
CA VAL A 51 -2.55 10.20 -9.45
C VAL A 51 -1.36 9.62 -8.68
N GLY A 52 -0.25 9.37 -9.37
CA GLY A 52 1.01 8.93 -8.79
C GLY A 52 1.59 9.91 -7.77
N LEU A 53 1.66 11.21 -8.10
CA LEU A 53 2.15 12.26 -7.21
C LEU A 53 1.37 12.29 -5.89
N ILE A 54 0.04 12.24 -5.97
CA ILE A 54 -0.82 12.23 -4.79
C ILE A 54 -0.60 10.94 -3.98
N ALA A 55 -0.54 9.79 -4.65
CA ALA A 55 -0.33 8.50 -3.99
C ALA A 55 1.00 8.43 -3.23
N GLY A 56 2.11 8.88 -3.84
CA GLY A 56 3.42 8.92 -3.19
C GLY A 56 3.44 9.81 -1.95
N GLY A 57 2.83 10.99 -2.02
CA GLY A 57 2.70 11.88 -0.85
C GLY A 57 1.81 11.31 0.25
N LEU A 58 0.67 10.72 -0.11
CA LEU A 58 -0.23 10.03 0.83
C LEU A 58 0.50 8.90 1.57
N PHE A 59 1.27 8.09 0.85
CA PHE A 59 2.05 7.01 1.43
C PHE A 59 3.04 7.53 2.48
N VAL A 60 3.91 8.48 2.12
CA VAL A 60 4.93 8.99 3.05
C VAL A 60 4.30 9.59 4.30
N TYR A 61 3.27 10.42 4.13
CA TYR A 61 2.59 11.06 5.25
C TYR A 61 1.91 10.03 6.16
N MET A 62 1.13 9.11 5.57
CA MET A 62 0.36 8.15 6.33
C MET A 62 1.26 7.12 7.01
N PHE A 63 2.29 6.61 6.32
CA PHE A 63 3.27 5.72 6.92
C PHE A 63 3.92 6.36 8.15
N THR A 64 4.38 7.61 8.03
CA THR A 64 4.98 8.35 9.15
C THR A 64 4.00 8.54 10.30
N LEU A 65 2.73 8.85 10.01
CA LEU A 65 1.69 9.03 11.02
C LEU A 65 1.38 7.72 11.77
N VAL A 66 1.20 6.64 11.03
CA VAL A 66 0.91 5.30 11.55
C VAL A 66 2.03 4.83 12.48
N GLN A 67 3.28 4.98 12.03
CA GLN A 67 4.46 4.54 12.79
C GLN A 67 4.73 5.44 14.00
N ASN A 68 4.82 6.75 13.81
CA ASN A 68 5.33 7.64 14.86
C ASN A 68 4.26 8.07 15.87
N ARG A 69 2.99 8.13 15.45
CA ARG A 69 1.91 8.66 16.30
C ARG A 69 0.94 7.58 16.73
N TRP A 70 0.47 6.74 15.81
CA TRP A 70 -0.50 5.70 16.14
C TRP A 70 0.14 4.43 16.70
N LYS A 71 1.46 4.25 16.48
CA LYS A 71 2.24 3.11 16.96
C LYS A 71 1.59 1.77 16.58
N ILE A 72 1.03 1.72 15.38
CA ILE A 72 0.49 0.49 14.80
C ILE A 72 1.66 -0.25 14.14
N ASP A 73 1.78 -1.53 14.49
CA ASP A 73 2.83 -2.44 14.03
C ASP A 73 2.60 -2.90 12.58
N ASP A 74 2.61 -1.95 11.63
CA ASP A 74 2.55 -2.19 10.18
C ASP A 74 3.95 -2.04 9.58
N VAL A 75 4.80 -3.04 9.85
CA VAL A 75 6.24 -3.00 9.58
C VAL A 75 6.60 -2.71 8.12
N LEU A 76 5.78 -3.15 7.16
CA LEU A 76 6.00 -2.90 5.73
C LEU A 76 5.18 -1.72 5.17
N GLY A 77 4.35 -1.09 6.00
CA GLY A 77 3.47 -0.02 5.53
C GLY A 77 2.42 -0.51 4.54
N VAL A 78 1.92 -1.74 4.69
CA VAL A 78 0.97 -2.36 3.77
C VAL A 78 -0.34 -1.58 3.75
N TRP A 79 -0.81 -1.09 4.89
CA TRP A 79 -2.07 -0.35 4.95
C TRP A 79 -1.96 1.05 4.30
N PRO A 80 -0.96 1.88 4.60
CA PRO A 80 -0.71 3.13 3.87
C PRO A 80 -0.51 2.92 2.36
N LEU A 81 0.24 1.88 1.96
CA LEU A 81 0.60 1.65 0.57
C LEU A 81 -0.56 1.06 -0.24
N HIS A 82 -1.14 -0.04 0.22
CA HIS A 82 -2.18 -0.75 -0.53
C HIS A 82 -3.59 -0.28 -0.18
N GLY A 83 -3.88 -0.09 1.10
CA GLY A 83 -5.19 0.36 1.56
C GLY A 83 -5.50 1.79 1.13
N LEU A 84 -4.66 2.74 1.56
CA LEU A 84 -4.91 4.16 1.30
C LEU A 84 -4.65 4.55 -0.16
N CYS A 85 -3.49 4.20 -0.75
CA CYS A 85 -3.24 4.54 -2.15
C CYS A 85 -4.16 3.77 -3.11
N GLY A 86 -4.58 2.55 -2.74
CA GLY A 86 -5.57 1.79 -3.51
C GLY A 86 -6.96 2.42 -3.48
N LEU A 87 -7.43 2.87 -2.30
CA LEU A 87 -8.67 3.64 -2.18
C LEU A 87 -8.59 4.94 -3.00
N TRP A 88 -7.48 5.68 -2.90
CA TRP A 88 -7.24 6.84 -3.75
C TRP A 88 -7.31 6.47 -5.22
N GLY A 89 -6.73 5.34 -5.63
CA GLY A 89 -6.76 4.87 -7.00
C GLY A 89 -8.16 4.62 -7.57
N GLY A 90 -9.03 4.00 -6.78
CA GLY A 90 -10.44 3.81 -7.16
C GLY A 90 -11.16 5.15 -7.37
N LEU A 91 -11.02 6.08 -6.43
CA LEU A 91 -11.57 7.44 -6.57
C LEU A 91 -10.99 8.19 -7.78
N ALA A 92 -9.67 8.08 -7.96
CA ALA A 92 -8.95 8.70 -9.06
C ALA A 92 -9.39 8.16 -10.42
N ALA A 93 -9.70 6.87 -10.55
CA ALA A 93 -10.25 6.31 -11.78
C ALA A 93 -11.58 6.97 -12.16
N GLY A 94 -12.44 7.27 -11.18
CA GLY A 94 -13.69 8.00 -11.40
C GLY A 94 -13.49 9.47 -11.82
N ILE A 95 -12.41 10.11 -11.36
CA ILE A 95 -12.09 11.51 -11.66
C ILE A 95 -11.35 11.62 -13.01
N PHE A 96 -10.16 11.03 -13.08
CA PHE A 96 -9.23 11.12 -14.21
C PHE A 96 -9.59 10.20 -15.39
N GLY A 97 -10.53 9.27 -15.20
CA GLY A 97 -11.15 8.55 -16.31
C GLY A 97 -12.20 9.37 -17.05
N SER A 98 -12.59 10.56 -16.56
CA SER A 98 -13.55 11.42 -17.26
C SER A 98 -12.98 12.02 -18.55
N LYS A 99 -13.83 12.18 -19.56
CA LYS A 99 -13.44 12.78 -20.85
C LYS A 99 -12.99 14.23 -20.74
N VAL A 100 -13.49 14.97 -19.76
CA VAL A 100 -13.10 16.38 -19.51
C VAL A 100 -11.63 16.49 -19.13
N LEU A 101 -11.08 15.48 -18.46
CA LEU A 101 -9.66 15.42 -18.09
C LEU A 101 -8.82 14.60 -19.09
N GLY A 102 -9.36 14.34 -20.28
CA GLY A 102 -8.68 13.59 -21.34
C GLY A 102 -8.70 12.07 -21.16
N GLY A 103 -9.50 11.56 -20.22
CA GLY A 103 -9.73 10.13 -20.04
C GLY A 103 -10.68 9.54 -21.09
N MET A 104 -10.74 8.21 -21.15
CA MET A 104 -11.53 7.47 -22.14
C MET A 104 -13.05 7.54 -21.89
N GLY A 105 -13.49 7.92 -20.68
CA GLY A 105 -14.88 7.86 -20.26
C GLY A 105 -15.35 6.43 -19.97
N GLY A 106 -16.67 6.22 -19.92
CA GLY A 106 -17.25 4.90 -19.61
C GLY A 106 -17.18 4.51 -18.12
N VAL A 107 -16.69 5.41 -17.27
CA VAL A 107 -16.62 5.23 -15.82
C VAL A 107 -17.48 6.27 -15.11
N SER A 108 -18.16 5.83 -14.04
CA SER A 108 -18.94 6.71 -13.16
C SER A 108 -18.14 7.02 -11.90
N PHE A 109 -17.94 8.31 -11.59
CA PHE A 109 -17.33 8.71 -10.33
C PHE A 109 -18.12 8.17 -9.13
N MET A 110 -19.45 8.27 -9.16
CA MET A 110 -20.28 7.73 -8.06
C MET A 110 -20.18 6.21 -7.96
N GLY A 111 -20.08 5.50 -9.08
CA GLY A 111 -19.86 4.07 -9.09
C GLY A 111 -18.52 3.69 -8.45
N GLN A 112 -17.44 4.39 -8.82
CA GLN A 112 -16.12 4.20 -8.23
C GLN A 112 -16.07 4.57 -6.75
N PHE A 113 -16.72 5.67 -6.35
CA PHE A 113 -16.82 6.09 -4.96
C PHE A 113 -17.50 5.01 -4.11
N ILE A 114 -18.72 4.63 -4.48
CA ILE A 114 -19.49 3.61 -3.74
C ILE A 114 -18.75 2.27 -3.74
N GLY A 115 -18.29 1.82 -4.91
CA GLY A 115 -17.56 0.56 -5.06
C GLY A 115 -16.28 0.49 -4.23
N SER A 116 -15.49 1.58 -4.20
CA SER A 116 -14.25 1.63 -3.41
C SER A 116 -14.55 1.53 -1.91
N PHE A 117 -15.56 2.25 -1.42
CA PHE A 117 -15.93 2.19 0.00
C PHE A 117 -16.59 0.86 0.39
N ILE A 118 -17.37 0.25 -0.49
CA ILE A 118 -17.85 -1.13 -0.29
C ILE A 118 -16.66 -2.09 -0.21
N GLY A 119 -15.69 -1.96 -1.12
CA GLY A 119 -14.45 -2.77 -1.09
C GLY A 119 -13.69 -2.63 0.22
N VAL A 120 -13.52 -1.40 0.71
CA VAL A 120 -12.93 -1.14 2.04
C VAL A 120 -13.73 -1.81 3.16
N GLY A 121 -15.07 -1.69 3.12
CA GLY A 121 -15.95 -2.31 4.11
C GLY A 121 -15.81 -3.84 4.13
N ILE A 122 -15.81 -4.48 2.96
CA ILE A 122 -15.62 -5.93 2.83
C ILE A 122 -14.24 -6.33 3.35
N ALA A 123 -13.18 -5.60 2.98
CA ALA A 123 -11.82 -5.90 3.41
C ALA A 123 -11.66 -5.79 4.94
N LEU A 124 -12.23 -4.74 5.56
CA LEU A 124 -12.17 -4.54 7.01
C LEU A 124 -12.98 -5.60 7.76
N VAL A 125 -14.23 -5.81 7.38
CA VAL A 125 -15.11 -6.79 8.04
C VAL A 125 -14.55 -8.19 7.85
N GLY A 126 -14.18 -8.56 6.62
CA GLY A 126 -13.58 -9.85 6.30
C GLY A 126 -12.26 -10.07 7.04
N GLY A 127 -11.38 -9.08 7.06
CA GLY A 127 -10.11 -9.14 7.80
C GLY A 127 -10.31 -9.34 9.29
N ILE A 128 -11.17 -8.54 9.93
CA ILE A 128 -11.47 -8.67 11.37
C ILE A 128 -12.07 -10.04 11.69
N LEU A 129 -13.00 -10.53 10.87
CA LEU A 129 -13.62 -11.84 11.08
C LEU A 129 -12.59 -12.97 10.93
N VAL A 130 -11.84 -13.00 9.83
CA VAL A 130 -10.87 -14.07 9.55
C VAL A 130 -9.76 -14.07 10.58
N TYR A 131 -9.06 -12.95 10.77
CA TYR A 131 -7.94 -12.89 11.72
C TYR A 131 -8.41 -12.95 13.17
N GLY A 132 -9.61 -12.47 13.48
CA GLY A 132 -10.21 -12.60 14.81
C GLY A 132 -10.51 -14.05 15.17
N LEU A 133 -11.06 -14.83 14.23
CA LEU A 133 -11.29 -16.27 14.42
C LEU A 133 -9.97 -17.03 14.53
N LEU A 134 -9.00 -16.78 13.65
CA LEU A 134 -7.69 -17.42 13.73
C LEU A 134 -7.00 -17.12 15.08
N LYS A 135 -7.09 -15.88 15.55
CA LYS A 135 -6.56 -15.50 16.86
C LYS A 135 -7.25 -16.23 18.00
N ALA A 136 -8.57 -16.43 17.94
CA ALA A 136 -9.34 -17.09 18.98
C ALA A 136 -9.09 -18.61 19.07
N PHE A 137 -8.83 -19.27 17.93
CA PHE A 137 -8.72 -20.74 17.87
C PHE A 137 -7.29 -21.27 17.75
N LEU A 138 -6.39 -20.54 17.09
CA LEU A 138 -5.04 -21.03 16.78
C LEU A 138 -3.94 -20.20 17.45
N GLY A 139 -4.20 -18.91 17.67
CA GLY A 139 -3.13 -17.94 17.93
C GLY A 139 -2.34 -17.66 16.65
N ILE A 140 -2.07 -16.37 16.37
CA ILE A 140 -1.45 -15.93 15.11
C ILE A 140 -0.20 -15.06 15.32
N ARG A 141 0.23 -14.89 16.57
CA ARG A 141 1.43 -14.12 16.93
C ARG A 141 2.33 -15.02 17.76
N MET A 142 3.62 -14.94 17.48
CA MET A 142 4.67 -15.59 18.26
C MET A 142 4.68 -15.08 19.71
N SER A 143 5.22 -15.88 20.61
CA SER A 143 5.55 -15.42 21.96
C SER A 143 6.68 -14.38 21.93
N HIS A 144 6.85 -13.63 23.02
CA HIS A 144 7.89 -12.59 23.09
C HIS A 144 9.31 -13.18 22.99
N GLU A 145 9.52 -14.40 23.50
CA GLU A 145 10.81 -15.10 23.42
C GLU A 145 11.09 -15.55 21.98
N GLU A 146 10.09 -16.15 21.31
CA GLU A 146 10.22 -16.54 19.90
C GLU A 146 10.42 -15.33 18.97
N GLU A 147 9.78 -14.19 19.27
CA GLU A 147 9.94 -12.93 18.53
C GLU A 147 11.32 -12.31 18.76
N TYR A 148 11.89 -12.46 19.96
CA TYR A 148 13.26 -12.04 20.27
C TYR A 148 14.30 -12.90 19.54
N ASP A 149 14.12 -14.21 19.51
CA ASP A 149 15.02 -15.14 18.81
C ASP A 149 14.89 -15.05 17.29
N GLY A 150 13.72 -14.63 16.79
CA GLY A 150 13.41 -14.47 15.37
C GLY A 150 12.82 -15.74 14.74
N ALA A 151 11.94 -15.56 13.76
CA ALA A 151 11.19 -16.66 13.12
C ALA A 151 12.08 -17.72 12.46
N ASP A 152 13.23 -17.32 11.93
CA ASP A 152 14.18 -18.25 11.31
C ASP A 152 14.67 -19.30 12.31
N LEU A 153 14.97 -18.90 13.54
CA LEU A 153 15.42 -19.81 14.59
C LEU A 153 14.25 -20.50 15.30
N SER A 154 13.19 -19.76 15.65
CA SER A 154 12.10 -20.26 16.48
C SER A 154 11.13 -21.18 15.72
N ILE A 155 10.83 -20.87 14.45
CA ILE A 155 9.91 -21.65 13.61
C ILE A 155 10.67 -22.57 12.66
N HIS A 156 11.59 -21.99 11.88
CA HIS A 156 12.22 -22.70 10.77
C HIS A 156 13.47 -23.49 11.18
N ARG A 157 14.03 -23.21 12.36
CA ARG A 157 15.25 -23.82 12.88
C ARG A 157 16.42 -23.73 11.90
N ILE A 158 16.60 -22.57 11.28
CA ILE A 158 17.68 -22.26 10.36
C ILE A 158 18.26 -20.88 10.67
N SER A 159 19.48 -20.62 10.20
CA SER A 159 20.10 -19.30 10.28
C SER A 159 19.92 -18.55 8.96
N ALA A 160 19.58 -17.25 9.04
CA ALA A 160 19.53 -16.36 7.87
C ALA A 160 20.92 -15.96 7.35
N THR A 161 21.98 -16.18 8.14
CA THR A 161 23.35 -15.82 7.76
C THR A 161 24.20 -17.07 7.50
N PRO A 162 24.90 -17.16 6.35
CA PRO A 162 25.70 -18.35 5.99
C PRO A 162 26.80 -18.68 7.01
N ASP A 163 27.36 -17.66 7.66
CA ASP A 163 28.53 -17.82 8.54
C ASP A 163 28.18 -18.29 9.96
N ARG A 164 26.89 -18.38 10.27
CA ARG A 164 26.39 -18.88 11.56
C ARG A 164 25.50 -20.08 11.28
N GLU A 165 26.10 -21.22 10.95
CA GLU A 165 25.41 -22.50 11.02
C GLU A 165 24.88 -22.69 12.45
N PRO A 166 23.61 -23.10 12.62
CA PRO A 166 23.12 -23.45 13.94
C PRO A 166 23.91 -24.65 14.47
N ASN A 167 24.79 -24.42 15.44
CA ASN A 167 25.52 -25.49 16.13
C ASN A 167 24.59 -26.17 17.15
N TRP A 168 23.61 -26.92 16.66
CA TRP A 168 22.81 -27.83 17.49
C TRP A 168 22.60 -29.17 16.80
#